data_AF-A0A0C9W678-F1
#
_entry.id   AF-A0A0C9W678-F1
#
_cell.length_a   1.000
_cell.length_b   1.000
_cell.length_c   1.000
_cell.angle_alpha   90.00
_cell.angle_beta   90.00
_cell.angle_gamma   90.00
#
_symmetry.space_group_name_H-M   'P 1'
#
loop_
_entity.id
_entity.type
_entity.pdbx_description
1 polymer ?
#
loop_
_entity_poly.entity_id
_entity_poly.type
_entity_poly.pdbx_seq_one_letter_code
_entity_poly.pdbx_strand_id
1 'polypeptide(L)'
;MLSVTRPVGPPHLIFQITELCRHILRCLSTPDLYRFGASCKLIQMTVQEFISDAFNVNHRLKRFFGDPESFRKMQAETGTLVSGSFVLQLLIREYWLSSDLNLFIWPKQFEAVRDWVRLAGYSQKDSTFEEDSDAGDGSESEENINDETGADHDNGTGVDDDYDESTFDSDSTASLSSTYTLSNLVTVLFFEKKVKGKETLRIQIMVPEATPIQTILRLHSSMFTILSYYFIPVLIYSNI
;
A
#
# COMPACT_ATOMS: atom_id res chain seq x y z
N MET A 1 44.33 -33.18 -18.30
CA MET A 1 43.50 -32.72 -17.17
C MET A 1 43.80 -31.25 -16.98
N LEU A 2 43.04 -30.36 -17.65
CA LEU A 2 43.27 -28.92 -17.61
C LEU A 2 42.55 -28.35 -16.38
N SER A 3 43.34 -27.79 -15.45
CA SER A 3 42.84 -27.08 -14.27
C SER A 3 42.19 -25.77 -14.74
N VAL A 4 40.86 -25.70 -14.64
CA VAL A 4 40.10 -24.46 -14.87
C VAL A 4 40.18 -23.64 -13.59
N THR A 5 41.14 -22.74 -13.52
CA THR A 5 41.16 -21.69 -12.50
C THR A 5 40.07 -20.67 -12.83
N ARG A 6 39.07 -20.54 -11.95
CA ARG A 6 38.06 -19.48 -12.08
C ARG A 6 38.75 -18.13 -11.88
N PRO A 7 38.61 -17.16 -12.81
CA PRO A 7 39.16 -15.83 -12.60
C PRO A 7 38.38 -15.18 -11.45
N VAL A 8 39.08 -14.93 -10.34
CA VAL A 8 38.57 -14.11 -9.25
C VAL A 8 38.81 -12.67 -9.67
N GLY A 9 37.79 -12.06 -10.28
CA GLY A 9 37.80 -10.63 -10.60
C GLY A 9 37.98 -9.81 -9.32
N PRO A 10 38.53 -8.59 -9.42
CA PRO A 10 38.85 -7.82 -8.24
C PRO A 10 37.56 -7.40 -7.49
N PRO A 11 37.53 -7.50 -6.15
CA PRO A 11 36.29 -7.41 -5.35
C PRO A 11 35.55 -6.08 -5.49
N HIS A 12 36.24 -4.99 -5.86
CA HIS A 12 35.62 -3.69 -6.11
C HIS A 12 34.69 -3.70 -7.33
N LEU A 13 35.02 -4.47 -8.37
CA LEU A 13 34.23 -4.54 -9.61
C LEU A 13 32.93 -5.32 -9.38
N ILE A 14 33.01 -6.41 -8.59
CA ILE A 14 31.86 -7.21 -8.21
C ILE A 14 30.87 -6.36 -7.40
N PHE A 15 31.38 -5.59 -6.43
CA PHE A 15 30.54 -4.71 -5.61
C PHE A 15 29.80 -3.63 -6.43
N GLN A 16 30.49 -2.98 -7.37
CA GLN A 16 29.87 -1.96 -8.24
C GLN A 16 28.79 -2.54 -9.17
N ILE A 17 29.02 -3.75 -9.70
CA ILE A 17 28.03 -4.44 -10.54
C ILE A 17 26.80 -4.81 -9.72
N THR A 18 26.97 -5.26 -8.47
CA THR A 18 25.84 -5.59 -7.58
C THR A 18 24.98 -4.37 -7.27
N GLU A 19 25.59 -3.22 -6.97
CA GLU A 19 24.84 -1.99 -6.67
C GLU A 19 24.13 -1.41 -7.90
N LEU A 20 24.77 -1.43 -9.07
CA LEU A 20 24.12 -1.03 -10.33
C LEU A 20 22.93 -1.94 -10.64
N CYS A 21 23.10 -3.26 -10.50
CA CYS A 21 22.02 -4.22 -10.66
C CYS A 21 20.86 -3.92 -9.70
N ARG A 22 21.13 -3.63 -8.41
CA ARG A 22 20.08 -3.24 -7.46
C ARG A 22 19.28 -2.02 -7.91
N HIS A 23 19.93 -1.00 -8.46
CA HIS A 23 19.22 0.19 -8.97
C HIS A 23 18.32 -0.15 -10.15
N ILE A 24 18.79 -0.95 -11.11
CA ILE A 24 17.98 -1.41 -12.24
C ILE A 24 16.77 -2.21 -11.74
N LEU A 25 16.98 -3.14 -10.80
CA LEU A 25 15.91 -3.97 -10.23
C LEU A 25 14.84 -3.14 -9.49
N ARG A 26 15.21 -2.02 -8.85
CA ARG A 26 14.23 -1.11 -8.23
C ARG A 26 13.28 -0.46 -9.23
N CYS A 27 13.76 -0.20 -10.45
CA CYS A 27 12.97 0.45 -11.51
C CYS A 27 12.03 -0.52 -12.26
N LEU A 28 12.21 -1.83 -12.10
CA LEU A 28 11.35 -2.81 -12.75
C LEU A 28 10.03 -2.94 -11.99
N SER A 29 8.93 -3.16 -12.70
CA SER A 29 7.66 -3.57 -12.11
C SER A 29 7.77 -4.98 -11.50
N THR A 30 6.81 -5.40 -10.67
CA THR A 30 6.82 -6.78 -10.13
C THR A 30 6.82 -7.85 -11.21
N PRO A 31 5.95 -7.78 -12.26
CA PRO A 31 6.05 -8.70 -13.39
C PRO A 31 7.40 -8.67 -14.10
N ASP A 32 7.98 -7.47 -14.31
CA ASP A 32 9.24 -7.34 -15.03
C ASP A 32 10.43 -7.86 -14.24
N LEU A 33 10.43 -7.78 -12.91
CA LEU A 33 11.42 -8.44 -12.06
C LEU A 33 11.47 -9.94 -12.31
N TYR A 34 10.32 -10.61 -12.32
CA TYR A 34 10.26 -12.06 -12.55
C TYR A 34 10.66 -12.42 -13.98
N ARG A 35 10.22 -11.64 -14.98
CA ARG A 35 10.62 -11.82 -16.39
C ARG A 35 12.12 -11.63 -16.57
N PHE A 36 12.69 -10.60 -15.95
CA PHE A 36 14.14 -10.33 -15.98
C PHE A 36 14.91 -11.47 -15.30
N GLY A 37 14.43 -11.94 -14.14
CA GLY A 37 14.96 -13.11 -13.44
C GLY A 37 14.99 -14.39 -14.29
N ALA A 38 14.03 -14.55 -15.20
CA ALA A 38 13.96 -15.72 -16.09
C ALA A 38 14.96 -15.68 -17.26
N SER A 39 15.66 -14.56 -17.49
CA SER A 39 16.57 -14.40 -18.63
C SER A 39 17.82 -15.28 -18.54
N CYS A 40 18.44 -15.36 -17.35
CA CYS A 40 19.58 -16.25 -17.09
C CYS A 40 19.75 -16.54 -15.59
N LYS A 41 20.51 -17.60 -15.27
CA LYS A 41 20.72 -18.05 -13.88
C LYS A 41 21.38 -16.99 -12.98
N LEU A 42 22.32 -16.19 -13.51
CA LEU A 42 23.00 -15.15 -12.73
C LEU A 42 22.02 -14.03 -12.32
N ILE A 43 21.21 -13.57 -13.28
CA ILE A 43 20.18 -12.57 -13.01
C ILE A 43 19.11 -13.16 -12.09
N GLN A 44 18.73 -14.42 -12.29
CA GLN A 44 17.79 -15.11 -11.40
C GLN A 44 18.25 -15.06 -9.95
N MET A 45 19.51 -15.39 -9.65
CA MET A 45 20.06 -15.33 -8.29
C MET A 45 20.03 -13.90 -7.74
N THR A 46 20.40 -12.92 -8.55
CA THR A 46 20.39 -11.49 -8.16
C THR A 46 18.97 -11.00 -7.87
N VAL A 47 18.00 -11.38 -8.70
CA VAL A 47 16.58 -11.07 -8.50
C VAL A 47 16.05 -11.74 -7.24
N GLN A 48 16.40 -13.00 -6.95
CA GLN A 48 15.97 -13.68 -5.73
C GLN A 48 16.50 -13.00 -4.47
N GLU A 49 17.78 -12.59 -4.47
CA GLU A 49 18.36 -11.80 -3.38
C GLU A 49 17.61 -10.47 -3.22
N PHE A 50 17.39 -9.74 -4.31
CA PHE A 50 16.66 -8.47 -4.29
C PHE A 50 15.22 -8.63 -3.78
N ILE A 51 14.48 -9.64 -4.26
CA ILE A 51 13.09 -9.90 -3.86
C ILE A 51 12.99 -10.19 -2.38
N SER A 52 13.94 -10.92 -1.80
CA SER A 52 13.95 -11.26 -0.37
C SER A 52 13.98 -10.03 0.54
N ASP A 53 14.63 -8.95 0.09
CA ASP A 53 14.67 -7.66 0.79
C ASP A 53 13.49 -6.76 0.39
N ALA A 54 13.22 -6.63 -0.91
CA ALA A 54 12.21 -5.72 -1.45
C ALA A 54 10.78 -6.05 -1.00
N PHE A 55 10.47 -7.34 -0.83
CA PHE A 55 9.18 -7.84 -0.36
C PHE A 55 9.21 -8.28 1.11
N ASN A 56 10.17 -7.78 1.90
CA ASN A 56 10.26 -8.11 3.31
C ASN A 56 9.11 -7.48 4.11
N VAL A 57 8.10 -8.28 4.41
CA VAL A 57 6.91 -7.86 5.17
C VAL A 57 7.28 -7.31 6.55
N ASN A 58 8.27 -7.89 7.23
CA ASN A 58 8.70 -7.42 8.55
C ASN A 58 9.25 -5.99 8.48
N HIS A 59 10.01 -5.68 7.43
CA HIS A 59 10.56 -4.33 7.26
C HIS A 59 9.45 -3.28 7.19
N ARG A 60 8.34 -3.59 6.51
CA ARG A 60 7.17 -2.70 6.43
C ARG A 60 6.36 -2.68 7.72
N LEU A 61 6.17 -3.83 8.35
CA LEU A 61 5.45 -3.93 9.63
C LEU A 61 6.17 -3.22 10.78
N LYS A 62 7.50 -3.04 10.71
CA LYS A 62 8.27 -2.28 11.73
C LYS A 62 7.76 -0.85 11.93
N ARG A 63 7.10 -0.28 10.91
CA ARG A 63 6.42 1.01 11.06
C ARG A 63 5.32 0.95 12.11
N PHE A 64 4.50 -0.10 12.07
CA PHE A 64 3.33 -0.26 12.96
C PHE A 64 3.68 -0.92 14.29
N PHE A 65 4.65 -1.85 14.29
CA PHE A 65 4.95 -2.70 15.44
C PHE A 65 6.45 -2.73 15.71
N GLY A 66 6.84 -2.51 16.97
CA GLY A 66 8.24 -2.63 17.38
C GLY A 66 8.79 -4.05 17.20
N ASP A 67 7.92 -5.05 17.35
CA ASP A 67 8.19 -6.46 17.07
C ASP A 67 7.21 -6.98 15.99
N PRO A 68 7.59 -6.92 14.71
CA PRO A 68 6.73 -7.42 13.62
C PRO A 68 6.59 -8.95 13.63
N GLU A 69 7.50 -9.70 14.25
CA GLU A 69 7.43 -11.16 14.30
C GLU A 69 6.37 -11.64 15.29
N SER A 70 6.28 -10.99 16.46
CA SER A 70 5.17 -11.18 17.40
C SER A 70 3.81 -10.91 16.74
N PHE A 71 3.71 -9.86 15.90
CA PHE A 71 2.49 -9.61 15.13
C PHE A 71 2.18 -10.76 14.17
N ARG A 72 3.16 -11.24 13.38
CA ARG A 72 2.93 -12.36 12.46
C ARG A 72 2.57 -13.66 13.17
N LYS A 73 3.12 -13.89 14.36
CA LYS A 73 2.72 -15.01 15.21
C LYS A 73 1.24 -14.89 15.61
N MET A 74 0.81 -13.72 16.06
CA MET A 74 -0.60 -13.45 16.35
C MET A 74 -1.48 -13.64 15.09
N GLN A 75 -1.03 -13.20 13.91
CA GLN A 75 -1.74 -13.44 12.66
C GLN A 75 -1.94 -14.93 12.37
N ALA A 76 -0.88 -15.74 12.54
CA ALA A 76 -0.94 -17.17 12.33
C ALA A 76 -1.88 -17.88 13.31
N GLU A 77 -1.88 -17.47 14.59
CA GLU A 77 -2.74 -18.05 15.64
C GLU A 77 -4.21 -17.68 15.48
N THR A 78 -4.51 -16.47 15.01
CA THR A 78 -5.87 -15.93 14.92
C THR A 78 -6.47 -16.03 13.51
N GLY A 79 -5.66 -16.29 12.49
CA GLY A 79 -6.06 -16.18 11.10
C GLY A 79 -6.34 -14.74 10.64
N THR A 80 -5.71 -13.75 11.28
CA THR A 80 -5.84 -12.33 10.94
C THR A 80 -5.17 -12.03 9.60
N LEU A 81 -5.92 -11.44 8.67
CA LEU A 81 -5.44 -11.05 7.35
C LEU A 81 -5.14 -9.55 7.29
N VAL A 82 -4.02 -9.18 6.68
CA VAL A 82 -3.70 -7.79 6.34
C VAL A 82 -4.22 -7.50 4.94
N SER A 83 -4.79 -6.31 4.74
CA SER A 83 -5.35 -5.90 3.44
C SER A 83 -5.12 -4.41 3.15
N GLY A 84 -5.77 -3.91 2.09
CA GLY A 84 -5.78 -2.52 1.68
C GLY A 84 -4.43 -2.02 1.18
N SER A 85 -4.17 -0.72 1.40
CA SER A 85 -3.00 0.00 0.92
C SER A 85 -1.67 -0.62 1.36
N PHE A 86 -1.61 -1.29 2.52
CA PHE A 86 -0.40 -2.00 2.96
C PHE A 86 0.04 -3.09 1.96
N VAL A 87 -0.90 -3.91 1.49
CA VAL A 87 -0.61 -5.00 0.55
C VAL A 87 -0.22 -4.43 -0.80
N LEU A 88 -0.92 -3.39 -1.26
CA LEU A 88 -0.59 -2.70 -2.52
C LEU A 88 0.83 -2.14 -2.48
N GLN A 89 1.18 -1.37 -1.44
CA GLN A 89 2.52 -0.82 -1.25
C GLN A 89 3.60 -1.90 -1.24
N LEU A 90 3.35 -3.06 -0.61
CA LEU A 90 4.27 -4.19 -0.65
C LEU A 90 4.44 -4.71 -2.09
N LEU A 91 3.35 -4.87 -2.83
CA LEU A 91 3.36 -5.41 -4.19
C LEU A 91 4.01 -4.47 -5.20
N ILE A 92 3.80 -3.16 -5.08
CA ILE A 92 4.37 -2.15 -5.99
C ILE A 92 5.70 -1.57 -5.49
N ARG A 93 6.15 -1.98 -4.30
CA ARG A 93 7.38 -1.51 -3.63
C ARG A 93 7.41 -0.02 -3.28
N GLU A 94 6.26 0.63 -3.14
CA GLU A 94 6.17 2.03 -2.73
C GLU A 94 5.97 2.19 -1.22
N TYR A 95 6.14 3.41 -0.70
CA TYR A 95 5.90 3.74 0.70
C TYR A 95 5.01 4.98 0.80
N TRP A 96 3.89 4.86 1.50
CA TRP A 96 2.93 5.95 1.70
C TRP A 96 2.83 6.30 3.19
N LEU A 97 3.34 7.49 3.55
CA LEU A 97 3.47 7.93 4.95
C LEU A 97 2.10 8.11 5.65
N SER A 98 1.01 8.31 4.94
CA SER A 98 -0.33 8.45 5.55
C SER A 98 -1.12 7.13 5.60
N SER A 99 -0.55 6.01 5.13
CA SER A 99 -1.33 4.78 4.97
C SER A 99 -1.62 4.07 6.28
N ASP A 100 -2.86 3.63 6.43
CA ASP A 100 -3.32 2.81 7.54
C ASP A 100 -2.97 1.32 7.35
N LEU A 101 -2.99 0.56 8.45
CA LEU A 101 -2.93 -0.89 8.42
C LEU A 101 -4.33 -1.48 8.61
N ASN A 102 -4.84 -2.17 7.59
CA ASN A 102 -6.17 -2.78 7.63
C ASN A 102 -6.06 -4.26 8.03
N LEU A 103 -6.79 -4.66 9.07
CA LEU A 103 -6.83 -6.01 9.60
C LEU A 103 -8.23 -6.61 9.47
N PHE A 104 -8.35 -7.70 8.72
CA PHE A 104 -9.57 -8.51 8.66
C PHE A 104 -9.44 -9.69 9.59
N ILE A 105 -10.40 -9.84 10.49
CA ILE A 105 -10.30 -10.82 11.56
C ILE A 105 -11.54 -11.69 11.63
N TRP A 106 -11.42 -12.91 12.15
CA TRP A 106 -12.62 -13.69 12.47
C TRP A 106 -13.35 -13.10 13.68
N PRO A 107 -14.70 -13.02 13.69
CA PRO A 107 -15.44 -12.49 14.84
C PRO A 107 -15.06 -13.15 16.17
N LYS A 108 -14.86 -14.47 16.17
CA LYS A 108 -14.45 -15.24 17.36
C LYS A 108 -13.06 -14.88 17.90
N GLN A 109 -12.21 -14.24 17.10
CA GLN A 109 -10.85 -13.84 17.46
C GLN A 109 -10.75 -12.34 17.76
N PHE A 110 -11.87 -11.60 17.70
CA PHE A 110 -11.87 -10.15 17.86
C PHE A 110 -11.23 -9.69 19.15
N GLU A 111 -11.68 -10.23 20.28
CA GLU A 111 -11.16 -9.85 21.59
C GLU A 111 -9.64 -10.08 21.69
N ALA A 112 -9.16 -11.23 21.22
CA ALA A 112 -7.74 -11.58 21.25
C ALA A 112 -6.89 -10.63 20.41
N VAL A 113 -7.31 -10.31 19.18
CA VAL A 113 -6.58 -9.39 18.29
C VAL A 113 -6.63 -7.97 18.83
N ARG A 114 -7.79 -7.53 19.31
CA ARG A 114 -7.99 -6.19 19.89
C ARG A 114 -7.09 -5.96 21.10
N ASP A 115 -7.04 -6.93 22.00
CA ASP A 115 -6.20 -6.84 23.19
C ASP A 115 -4.71 -6.88 22.83
N TRP A 116 -4.31 -7.67 21.83
CA TRP A 116 -2.95 -7.65 21.30
C TRP A 116 -2.58 -6.26 20.73
N VAL A 117 -3.46 -5.63 19.95
CA VAL A 117 -3.25 -4.29 19.38
C VAL A 117 -3.12 -3.23 20.49
N ARG A 118 -3.92 -3.33 21.56
CA ARG A 118 -3.79 -2.47 22.74
C ARG A 118 -2.46 -2.66 23.45
N LEU A 119 -2.03 -3.91 23.65
CA LEU A 119 -0.72 -4.23 24.23
C LEU A 119 0.45 -3.70 23.37
N ALA A 120 0.28 -3.64 22.04
CA ALA A 120 1.24 -3.00 21.14
C ALA A 120 1.30 -1.46 21.26
N GLY A 121 0.46 -0.87 22.13
CA GLY A 121 0.46 0.54 22.47
C GLY A 121 -0.52 1.39 21.66
N TYR A 122 -1.51 0.77 21.00
CA TYR A 122 -2.56 1.49 20.30
C TYR A 122 -3.76 1.74 21.21
N SER A 123 -4.37 2.91 21.09
CA SER A 123 -5.63 3.26 21.77
C SER A 123 -6.77 3.20 20.77
N GLN A 124 -7.87 2.55 21.17
CA GLN A 124 -9.09 2.56 20.37
C GLN A 124 -9.68 3.97 20.36
N LYS A 125 -10.09 4.46 19.20
CA LYS A 125 -10.92 5.65 19.10
C LYS A 125 -12.37 5.24 19.27
N ASP A 126 -13.09 5.97 20.12
CA ASP A 126 -14.54 5.89 20.15
C ASP A 126 -15.03 6.32 18.77
N SER A 127 -15.91 5.52 18.19
CA SER A 127 -16.57 5.85 16.93
C SER A 127 -17.62 6.93 17.20
N THR A 128 -17.20 8.11 17.65
CA THR A 128 -17.94 9.31 17.31
C THR A 128 -17.71 9.50 15.84
N PHE A 129 -18.74 9.19 15.05
CA PHE A 129 -18.89 9.78 13.74
C PHE A 129 -18.89 11.29 13.97
N GLU A 130 -17.71 11.90 13.99
CA GLU A 130 -17.59 13.35 13.88
C GLU A 130 -18.03 13.65 12.45
N GLU A 131 -19.34 13.87 12.31
CA GLU A 131 -19.87 14.68 11.23
C GLU A 131 -19.16 16.02 11.38
N ASP A 132 -18.20 16.28 10.49
CA ASP A 132 -17.63 17.61 10.24
C ASP A 132 -18.80 18.54 9.88
N SER A 133 -19.46 19.06 10.91
CA SER A 133 -20.33 20.22 10.82
C SER A 133 -19.42 21.43 10.89
N ASP A 134 -18.73 21.67 9.77
CA ASP A 134 -18.19 22.98 9.47
C ASP A 134 -19.37 23.90 9.18
N ALA A 135 -20.00 24.37 10.26
CA ALA A 135 -20.87 25.53 10.22
C ALA A 135 -19.97 26.75 10.05
N GLY A 136 -19.48 26.94 8.82
CA GLY A 136 -18.88 28.16 8.35
C GLY A 136 -19.89 29.29 8.44
N ASP A 137 -19.73 30.08 9.49
CA ASP A 137 -20.17 31.46 9.61
C ASP A 137 -19.78 32.24 8.34
N GLY A 138 -20.78 32.80 7.66
CA GLY A 138 -20.62 33.39 6.34
C GLY A 138 -21.89 34.14 5.93
N SER A 139 -22.18 35.21 6.65
CA SER A 139 -23.05 36.28 6.17
C SER A 139 -22.50 36.87 4.87
N GLU A 140 -23.32 37.00 3.82
CA GLU A 140 -23.25 38.01 2.74
C GLU A 140 -24.41 37.73 1.75
N SER A 141 -25.53 38.45 1.84
CA SER A 141 -25.88 39.61 1.00
C SER A 141 -25.86 39.32 -0.50
N GLU A 142 -27.05 39.05 -1.05
CA GLU A 142 -27.34 39.00 -2.47
C GLU A 142 -27.21 40.41 -3.10
N GLU A 143 -26.24 40.62 -3.98
CA GLU A 143 -26.32 41.66 -5.00
C GLU A 143 -26.16 41.05 -6.41
N ASN A 144 -27.19 41.29 -7.21
CA ASN A 144 -27.30 41.02 -8.63
C ASN A 144 -26.23 41.75 -9.44
N ILE A 145 -25.58 41.07 -10.38
CA ILE A 145 -25.14 41.69 -11.63
C ILE A 145 -25.48 40.77 -12.81
N ASN A 146 -26.28 41.35 -13.71
CA ASN A 146 -26.65 40.85 -15.02
C ASN A 146 -25.49 41.02 -16.02
N ASP A 147 -25.31 39.98 -16.83
CA ASP A 147 -25.38 39.98 -18.30
C ASP A 147 -24.33 40.72 -19.16
N GLU A 148 -24.18 40.11 -20.34
CA GLU A 148 -23.74 40.64 -21.64
C GLU A 148 -22.27 40.54 -22.10
N THR A 149 -22.11 39.62 -23.07
CA THR A 149 -21.57 39.82 -24.44
C THR A 149 -20.09 39.57 -24.74
N GLY A 150 -19.88 38.80 -25.82
CA GLY A 150 -19.03 39.29 -26.92
C GLY A 150 -17.92 38.37 -27.46
N ALA A 151 -18.23 37.73 -28.60
CA ALA A 151 -17.40 37.58 -29.80
C ALA A 151 -16.12 36.69 -29.81
N ASP A 152 -16.23 35.62 -30.59
CA ASP A 152 -15.34 35.15 -31.68
C ASP A 152 -13.86 35.52 -31.68
N HIS A 153 -12.98 34.51 -31.68
CA HIS A 153 -11.89 34.45 -32.66
C HIS A 153 -11.38 33.02 -32.92
N ASP A 154 -11.03 32.85 -34.20
CA ASP A 154 -10.71 31.65 -34.95
C ASP A 154 -9.19 31.32 -34.99
N ASN A 155 -8.91 30.03 -35.22
CA ASN A 155 -7.72 29.39 -35.82
C ASN A 155 -6.33 29.44 -35.16
N GLY A 156 -5.69 28.26 -35.08
CA GLY A 156 -4.22 28.19 -35.10
C GLY A 156 -3.59 26.95 -34.46
N THR A 157 -3.18 26.01 -35.29
CA THR A 157 -2.31 24.85 -34.98
C THR A 157 -0.98 25.22 -34.30
N GLY A 158 -0.62 24.51 -33.24
CA GLY A 158 0.72 24.51 -32.66
C GLY A 158 0.96 23.20 -31.89
N VAL A 159 1.86 22.37 -32.42
CA VAL A 159 2.47 21.24 -31.73
C VAL A 159 3.56 21.82 -30.84
N ASP A 160 3.41 21.72 -29.54
CA ASP A 160 4.50 21.88 -28.58
C ASP A 160 4.38 20.77 -27.53
N ASP A 161 5.40 19.92 -27.51
CA ASP A 161 5.65 18.91 -26.50
C ASP A 161 6.09 19.62 -25.21
N ASP A 162 5.18 19.78 -24.25
CA ASP A 162 5.52 20.14 -22.87
C ASP A 162 4.99 19.06 -21.92
N TYR A 163 5.93 18.28 -21.38
CA TYR A 163 5.68 17.35 -20.29
C TYR A 163 5.39 18.16 -19.03
N ASP A 164 4.11 18.45 -18.81
CA ASP A 164 3.63 19.11 -17.60
C ASP A 164 3.72 18.16 -16.40
N GLU A 165 4.61 18.49 -15.48
CA GLU A 165 4.79 17.89 -14.17
C GLU A 165 3.59 18.29 -13.28
N SER A 166 2.44 17.65 -13.51
CA SER A 166 1.27 17.84 -12.65
C SER A 166 1.48 17.13 -11.32
N THR A 167 1.99 17.91 -10.37
CA THR A 167 1.56 18.02 -8.98
C THR A 167 0.44 17.04 -8.62
N PHE A 168 0.81 15.89 -8.07
CA PHE A 168 -0.17 14.93 -7.55
C PHE A 168 -0.74 15.52 -6.25
N ASP A 169 -1.92 16.14 -6.38
CA ASP A 169 -2.66 16.75 -5.28
C ASP A 169 -2.70 15.82 -4.06
N SER A 170 -2.06 16.28 -2.98
CA SER A 170 -1.94 15.59 -1.70
C SER A 170 -3.27 15.48 -0.94
N ASP A 171 -4.39 15.87 -1.55
CA ASP A 171 -5.70 15.95 -0.89
C ASP A 171 -6.67 14.81 -1.26
N SER A 172 -6.26 13.89 -2.14
CA SER A 172 -7.14 12.82 -2.66
C SER A 172 -7.20 11.55 -1.79
N THR A 173 -6.51 11.49 -0.64
CA THR A 173 -6.52 10.30 0.23
C THR A 173 -7.67 10.27 1.24
N ALA A 174 -8.40 11.39 1.39
CA ALA A 174 -9.57 11.48 2.26
C ALA A 174 -10.87 10.92 1.64
N SER A 175 -10.91 10.67 0.32
CA SER A 175 -12.15 10.31 -0.39
C SER A 175 -12.13 8.94 -1.07
N LEU A 176 -11.59 7.92 -0.41
CA LEU A 176 -11.92 6.51 -0.70
C LEU A 176 -12.82 5.88 0.38
N SER A 177 -13.15 6.63 1.43
CA SER A 177 -13.96 6.16 2.57
C SER A 177 -15.47 6.22 2.31
N SER A 178 -15.94 6.99 1.33
CA SER A 178 -17.36 7.38 1.23
C SER A 178 -18.23 6.55 0.27
N THR A 179 -17.66 5.69 -0.58
CA THR A 179 -18.46 5.00 -1.64
C THR A 179 -18.58 3.48 -1.47
N TYR A 180 -17.85 2.86 -0.53
CA TYR A 180 -18.05 1.43 -0.23
C TYR A 180 -19.14 1.30 0.82
N THR A 181 -20.34 0.88 0.40
CA THR A 181 -21.31 0.36 1.36
C THR A 181 -20.71 -0.92 1.93
N LEU A 182 -20.16 -0.83 3.15
CA LEU A 182 -19.53 -1.92 3.90
C LEU A 182 -20.56 -2.96 4.39
N SER A 183 -21.49 -3.36 3.52
CA SER A 183 -22.67 -4.19 3.78
C SER A 183 -22.39 -5.63 4.24
N ASN A 184 -21.13 -5.97 4.50
CA ASN A 184 -20.70 -7.31 4.94
C ASN A 184 -19.74 -7.23 6.15
N LEU A 185 -19.62 -6.07 6.80
CA LEU A 185 -18.87 -5.89 8.03
C LEU A 185 -19.84 -5.77 9.20
N VAL A 186 -19.61 -6.57 10.24
CA VAL A 186 -20.26 -6.44 11.54
C VAL A 186 -19.83 -5.15 12.22
N THR A 187 -18.54 -4.83 12.16
CA THR A 187 -18.00 -3.60 12.75
C THR A 187 -16.66 -3.21 12.13
N VAL A 188 -16.38 -1.91 12.17
CA VAL A 188 -15.07 -1.32 11.87
C VAL A 188 -14.64 -0.49 13.06
N LEU A 189 -13.41 -0.70 13.50
CA LEU A 189 -12.83 -0.04 14.67
C LEU A 189 -11.50 0.58 14.32
N PHE A 190 -11.26 1.77 14.86
CA PHE A 190 -10.07 2.56 14.59
C PHE A 190 -9.18 2.58 15.83
N PHE A 191 -7.88 2.36 15.60
CA PHE A 191 -6.85 2.32 16.62
C PHE A 191 -5.74 3.26 16.24
N GLU A 192 -5.29 4.09 17.18
CA GLU A 192 -4.25 5.07 16.94
C GLU A 192 -3.10 4.93 17.92
N LYS A 193 -1.90 5.21 17.43
CA LYS A 193 -0.68 5.32 18.24
C LYS A 193 0.10 6.54 17.81
N LYS A 194 0.28 7.48 18.74
CA LYS A 194 1.14 8.66 18.54
C LYS A 194 2.60 8.24 18.67
N VAL A 195 3.37 8.41 17.60
CA VAL A 195 4.83 8.24 17.62
C VAL A 195 5.47 9.61 17.88
N LYS A 196 6.23 9.73 18.97
CA LYS A 196 6.81 11.00 19.46
C LYS A 196 7.42 11.82 18.30
N GLY A 197 6.79 12.94 17.97
CA GLY A 197 7.28 13.91 16.98
C GLY A 197 7.36 13.42 15.54
N LYS A 198 6.73 12.29 15.18
CA LYS A 198 6.76 11.75 13.82
C LYS A 198 5.39 11.78 13.14
N GLU A 199 4.52 10.85 13.54
CA GLU A 199 3.27 10.57 12.86
C GLU A 199 2.29 9.89 13.82
N THR A 200 1.01 9.96 13.50
CA THR A 200 -0.01 9.11 14.11
C THR A 200 -0.16 7.88 13.23
N LEU A 201 0.13 6.71 13.79
CA LEU A 201 -0.08 5.43 13.12
C LEU A 201 -1.51 4.97 13.37
N ARG A 202 -2.19 4.52 12.31
CA ARG A 202 -3.58 4.06 12.36
C ARG A 202 -3.68 2.58 11.97
N ILE A 203 -4.45 1.84 12.76
CA ILE A 203 -4.87 0.47 12.47
C ILE A 203 -6.40 0.47 12.38
N GLN A 204 -6.93 -0.11 11.31
CA GLN A 204 -8.35 -0.36 11.14
C GLN A 204 -8.61 -1.86 11.33
N ILE A 205 -9.46 -2.21 12.28
CA ILE A 205 -9.92 -3.59 12.47
C ILE A 205 -11.30 -3.73 11.84
N MET A 206 -11.40 -4.63 10.87
CA MET A 206 -12.62 -4.95 10.14
C MET A 206 -13.07 -6.36 10.53
N VAL A 207 -14.28 -6.45 11.09
CA VAL A 207 -14.90 -7.71 11.49
C VAL A 207 -15.97 -8.06 10.45
N PRO A 208 -15.74 -9.04 9.56
CA PRO A 208 -16.70 -9.45 8.55
C PRO A 208 -17.81 -10.34 9.12
N GLU A 209 -18.97 -10.32 8.47
CA GLU A 209 -20.04 -11.30 8.69
C GLU A 209 -19.67 -12.68 8.14
N ALA A 210 -18.93 -12.69 7.03
CA ALA A 210 -18.45 -13.89 6.35
C ALA A 210 -16.97 -14.16 6.68
N THR A 211 -16.33 -15.06 5.93
CA THR A 211 -14.90 -15.33 6.10
C THR A 211 -14.07 -14.09 5.71
N PRO A 212 -12.97 -13.76 6.42
CA PRO A 212 -12.07 -12.65 6.08
C PRO A 212 -11.66 -12.61 4.60
N ILE A 213 -11.29 -13.76 4.02
CA ILE A 213 -10.87 -13.84 2.62
C ILE A 213 -12.03 -13.53 1.67
N GLN A 214 -13.24 -14.01 1.95
CA GLN A 214 -14.41 -13.75 1.11
C GLN A 214 -14.78 -12.27 1.13
N THR A 215 -14.70 -11.62 2.29
CA THR A 215 -14.97 -10.18 2.40
C THR A 215 -13.92 -9.36 1.67
N ILE A 216 -12.63 -9.69 1.82
CA ILE A 216 -11.54 -9.07 1.05
C ILE A 216 -11.81 -9.22 -0.46
N LEU A 217 -12.06 -10.44 -0.93
CA LEU A 217 -12.29 -10.68 -2.36
C LEU A 217 -13.52 -9.92 -2.89
N ARG A 218 -14.58 -9.74 -2.10
CA ARG A 218 -15.74 -8.93 -2.48
C ARG A 218 -15.42 -7.44 -2.53
N LEU A 219 -14.80 -6.90 -1.49
CA LEU A 219 -14.42 -5.48 -1.43
C LEU A 219 -13.47 -5.11 -2.57
N HIS A 220 -12.55 -6.01 -2.89
CA HIS A 220 -11.59 -5.78 -3.96
C HIS A 220 -12.06 -6.26 -5.32
N SER A 221 -13.21 -6.94 -5.47
CA SER A 221 -13.69 -7.37 -6.79
C SER A 221 -14.05 -6.21 -7.73
N SER A 222 -14.34 -5.02 -7.20
CA SER A 222 -14.49 -3.80 -8.01
C SER A 222 -13.15 -3.09 -8.30
N MET A 223 -12.15 -3.25 -7.44
CA MET A 223 -10.81 -2.66 -7.62
C MET A 223 -9.88 -3.53 -8.47
N PHE A 224 -9.98 -4.86 -8.36
CA PHE A 224 -9.18 -5.81 -9.13
C PHE A 224 -9.60 -5.90 -10.59
N THR A 225 -10.76 -5.39 -11.01
CA THR A 225 -11.06 -5.25 -12.44
C THR A 225 -10.02 -4.36 -13.15
N ILE A 226 -9.35 -3.44 -12.43
CA ILE A 226 -8.27 -2.60 -12.94
C ILE A 226 -6.91 -3.34 -12.89
N LEU A 227 -6.64 -4.11 -11.84
CA LEU A 227 -5.36 -4.82 -11.67
C LEU A 227 -5.27 -6.18 -12.40
N SER A 228 -6.41 -6.81 -12.69
CA SER A 228 -6.46 -8.11 -13.39
C SER A 228 -6.08 -8.04 -14.87
N TYR A 229 -6.05 -6.84 -15.48
CA TYR A 229 -5.41 -6.63 -16.77
C TYR A 229 -3.88 -6.80 -16.73
N TYR A 230 -3.27 -6.82 -15.54
CA TYR A 230 -1.81 -6.89 -15.38
C TYR A 230 -1.31 -8.07 -14.53
N PHE A 231 -2.18 -8.95 -14.00
CA PHE A 231 -1.73 -9.98 -13.03
C PHE A 231 -2.53 -11.30 -13.07
N ILE A 232 -1.95 -12.34 -13.69
CA ILE A 232 -2.27 -13.78 -13.52
C ILE A 232 -0.92 -14.56 -13.65
N PRO A 233 -0.61 -15.64 -12.90
CA PRO A 233 -0.66 -15.84 -11.45
C PRO A 233 0.61 -16.56 -10.93
N VAL A 234 1.31 -16.09 -9.89
CA VAL A 234 2.15 -17.01 -9.07
C VAL A 234 2.24 -16.44 -7.67
N LEU A 235 1.73 -17.17 -6.68
CA LEU A 235 2.32 -17.30 -5.34
C LEU A 235 1.59 -18.43 -4.60
N ILE A 236 2.19 -19.62 -4.65
CA ILE A 236 1.93 -20.75 -3.75
C ILE A 236 3.28 -21.01 -3.04
N TYR A 237 3.27 -20.87 -1.71
CA TYR A 237 4.24 -21.34 -0.71
C TYR A 237 5.71 -20.89 -0.80
N SER A 238 6.17 -20.19 0.25
CA SER A 238 7.52 -20.19 0.86
C SER A 238 7.48 -19.18 2.02
N ASN A 239 7.83 -19.40 3.28
CA ASN A 239 8.28 -20.53 4.09
C ASN A 239 7.70 -20.31 5.50
N ILE A 240 7.17 -21.37 6.12
CA ILE A 240 7.12 -21.51 7.59
C ILE A 240 8.48 -22.04 8.01
#